data_AF-F0SV88-F1
#
_entry.id   AF-F0SV88-F1
#
_cell.length_a   1.000
_cell.length_b   1.000
_cell.length_c   1.000
_cell.angle_alpha   90.00
_cell.angle_beta   90.00
_cell.angle_gamma   90.00
#
_symmetry.space_group_name_H-M   'P 1'
#
loop_
_entity.id
_entity.type
_entity.pdbx_description
1 polymer ?
#
loop_
_entity_poly.entity_id
_entity_poly.type
_entity_poly.pdbx_seq_one_letter_code
_entity_poly.pdbx_strand_id
1 'polypeptide(L)' 'MLVSSTEIQNNFGKYLDLASNQEIVVTRNGLPIARLVGVNDSISFLSDRLVGLVPSDVDEETVRNERLTRQ' A
#
# COMPACT_ATOMS: atom_id res chain seq x y z
N MET A 1 11.26 -0.49 -7.77
CA MET A 1 12.53 0.17 -8.21
C MET A 1 13.07 1.08 -7.10
N LEU A 2 14.38 1.24 -6.89
CA LEU A 2 14.94 2.24 -5.95
C LEU A 2 15.50 3.45 -6.71
N VAL A 3 15.09 4.66 -6.32
CA VAL A 3 15.52 5.90 -6.98
C VAL A 3 15.82 6.97 -5.93
N SER A 4 16.82 7.81 -6.15
CA SER A 4 17.12 8.93 -5.24
C SER A 4 16.09 10.05 -5.35
N SER A 5 15.89 10.81 -4.28
CA SER A 5 14.98 11.96 -4.27
C SER A 5 15.37 13.01 -5.32
N THR A 6 16.67 13.19 -5.55
CA THR A 6 17.20 14.15 -6.55
C THR A 6 16.88 13.70 -7.97
N GLU A 7 17.01 12.40 -8.26
CA GLU A 7 16.69 11.85 -9.57
C GLU A 7 15.18 11.95 -9.87
N ILE A 8 14.33 11.69 -8.87
CA ILE A 8 12.89 11.91 -9.01
C ILE A 8 12.55 13.37 -9.24
N GLN A 9 13.20 14.30 -8.55
CA GLN A 9 12.97 15.73 -8.72
C GLN A 9 13.30 16.18 -10.16
N ASN A 10 14.43 15.73 -10.71
CA ASN A 10 14.89 16.12 -12.04
C ASN A 10 14.08 15.49 -13.17
N ASN A 11 13.52 14.29 -12.95
CA ASN A 11 12.81 13.51 -13.97
C ASN A 11 11.39 13.13 -13.52
N PHE A 12 10.69 14.05 -12.83
CA PHE A 12 9.43 13.73 -12.14
C PHE A 12 8.37 13.12 -13.05
N GLY A 13 8.17 13.66 -14.25
CA GLY A 13 7.18 13.15 -15.21
C GLY A 13 7.42 11.68 -15.59
N LYS A 14 8.68 11.31 -15.87
CA LYS A 14 9.05 9.91 -16.18
C LYS A 14 8.68 8.96 -15.04
N TYR A 15 8.94 9.37 -13.80
CA TYR A 15 8.65 8.52 -12.64
C TYR A 15 7.15 8.49 -12.31
N LEU A 16 6.41 9.55 -12.64
CA LEU A 16 4.95 9.56 -12.52
C LEU A 16 4.32 8.54 -13.49
N ASP A 17 4.77 8.49 -14.74
CA ASP A 17 4.31 7.51 -15.73
C ASP A 17 4.66 6.07 -15.33
N LEU A 18 5.86 5.87 -14.75
CA LEU A 18 6.29 4.56 -14.25
C LEU A 18 5.48 4.12 -13.02
N ALA A 19 5.11 5.05 -12.14
CA ALA A 19 4.34 4.77 -10.94
C ALA A 19 2.96 4.17 -11.23
N SER A 20 2.38 4.45 -12.41
CA SER A 20 1.12 3.85 -12.85
C SER A 20 1.21 2.35 -13.13
N ASN A 21 2.41 1.81 -13.35
CA ASN A 21 2.62 0.41 -13.72
C ASN A 21 3.43 -0.36 -12.68
N GLN A 22 4.25 0.32 -11.89
CA GLN A 22 5.09 -0.30 -10.88
C GLN A 22 5.41 0.64 -9.72
N GLU A 23 5.75 0.05 -8.59
CA GLU A 23 6.18 0.78 -7.42
C GLU A 23 7.62 1.30 -7.53
N ILE A 24 7.79 2.54 -7.05
CA ILE A 24 9.09 3.18 -6.90
C ILE A 24 9.34 3.53 -5.43
N VAL A 25 10.46 3.06 -4.89
CA VAL A 25 10.96 3.41 -3.55
C VAL A 25 11.92 4.59 -3.69
N VAL A 26 11.58 5.69 -3.02
CA VAL A 26 12.38 6.92 -2.99
C VAL A 26 13.37 6.83 -1.86
N THR A 27 14.64 7.09 -2.17
CA THR A 27 15.73 7.13 -1.20
C THR A 27 16.28 8.54 -1.01
N ARG A 28 16.73 8.85 0.21
CA ARG A 28 17.51 10.06 0.52
C ARG A 28 18.76 9.60 1.26
N ASN A 29 19.93 10.00 0.77
CA ASN A 29 21.23 9.54 1.29
C ASN A 29 21.35 8.00 1.34
N GLY A 30 20.80 7.31 0.33
CA GLY A 30 20.79 5.84 0.26
C GLY A 30 19.75 5.15 1.14
N LEU A 31 19.05 5.88 2.02
CA LEU A 31 18.01 5.33 2.89
C LEU A 31 16.63 5.47 2.24
N PRO A 32 15.81 4.40 2.17
CA PRO A 32 14.42 4.48 1.76
C PRO A 32 13.61 5.40 2.68
N ILE A 33 12.93 6.40 2.12
CA ILE A 33 12.14 7.39 2.89
C ILE A 33 10.70 7.53 2.42
N ALA A 34 10.39 7.16 1.17
CA ALA A 34 9.04 7.26 0.62
C ALA A 34 8.83 6.23 -0.50
N ARG A 35 7.59 6.10 -0.95
CA ARG A 35 7.19 5.27 -2.09
C ARG A 35 6.27 6.09 -3.00
N LEU A 36 6.41 5.90 -4.30
CA LEU A 36 5.52 6.41 -5.33
C LEU A 36 4.82 5.19 -5.95
N VAL A 37 3.49 5.15 -5.83
CA VAL A 37 2.64 4.04 -6.24
C VAL A 37 1.43 4.57 -7.00
N GLY A 38 0.95 3.78 -7.95
CA GLY A 38 -0.31 4.06 -8.64
C GLY A 38 -1.48 4.07 -7.66
N VAL A 39 -2.48 4.91 -7.95
CA VAL A 39 -3.67 5.06 -7.10
C VAL A 39 -4.39 3.73 -6.89
N ASN A 40 -4.53 2.92 -7.95
CA ASN A 40 -5.23 1.63 -7.87
C ASN A 40 -4.45 0.58 -7.07
N ASP A 41 -3.12 0.61 -7.14
CA ASP A 41 -2.25 -0.33 -6.41
C ASP A 41 -2.18 -0.03 -4.91
N SER A 42 -2.47 1.22 -4.53
CA SER A 42 -2.51 1.63 -3.12
C SER A 42 -3.58 0.90 -2.30
N ILE A 43 -4.70 0.53 -2.93
CA ILE A 43 -5.83 -0.15 -2.27
C ILE A 43 -5.51 -1.63 -2.04
N SER A 44 -4.92 -2.32 -3.02
CA SER A 44 -4.47 -3.71 -2.85
C SER A 44 -3.49 -3.84 -1.69
N PHE A 45 -2.54 -2.91 -1.54
CA PHE A 45 -1.56 -2.96 -0.46
C PHE A 45 -2.16 -2.85 0.95
N LEU A 46 -3.12 -1.94 1.18
CA LEU A 46 -3.77 -1.83 2.48
C LEU A 46 -4.61 -3.07 2.78
N SER A 47 -5.26 -3.63 1.76
CA SER A 47 -6.00 -4.88 1.85
C SER A 47 -5.07 -6.02 2.28
N ASP A 48 -3.93 -6.19 1.61
CA ASP A 48 -2.96 -7.26 1.91
C ASP A 48 -2.35 -7.14 3.31
N ARG A 49 -2.19 -5.92 3.84
CA ARG A 49 -1.74 -5.73 5.22
C ARG A 49 -2.82 -6.01 6.27
N LEU A 50 -4.08 -5.94 5.89
CA LEU A 50 -5.23 -6.20 6.76
C LEU A 50 -5.69 -7.66 6.66
N VAL A 51 -5.45 -8.32 5.52
CA VAL A 51 -5.68 -9.76 5.32
C VAL A 51 -4.74 -10.53 6.25
N GLY A 52 -5.31 -11.25 7.21
CA GLY A 52 -4.55 -12.02 8.21
C GLY A 52 -4.45 -11.37 9.60
N LEU A 53 -5.00 -10.15 9.79
CA LEU A 53 -5.19 -9.58 11.13
C LEU A 53 -6.46 -10.11 11.82
N VAL A 54 -7.30 -10.88 11.13
CA VAL A 54 -8.45 -11.54 11.76
C VAL A 54 -7.89 -12.54 12.79
N PRO A 55 -8.14 -12.33 14.09
CA PRO A 55 -7.66 -13.24 15.12
C PRO A 55 -8.17 -14.67 14.87
N SER A 56 -7.33 -15.67 15.07
CA SER A 56 -7.68 -17.08 14.82
C SER A 56 -8.75 -17.63 15.78
N ASP A 57 -9.07 -16.87 16.84
CA ASP A 57 -10.09 -17.15 17.85
C ASP A 57 -11.44 -16.48 17.54
N VAL A 58 -11.60 -15.88 16.37
CA VAL A 58 -12.89 -15.35 15.93
C VAL A 58 -13.82 -16.49 15.52
N ASP A 59 -14.83 -16.73 16.36
CA ASP A 59 -15.91 -17.68 16.09
C ASP A 59 -16.90 -17.12 15.06
N GLU A 60 -17.17 -17.90 14.00
CA GLU A 60 -18.04 -17.50 12.89
C GLU A 60 -19.48 -17.22 13.34
N GLU A 61 -19.96 -17.94 14.36
CA GLU A 61 -21.31 -17.76 14.90
C GLU A 61 -21.45 -16.41 15.59
N THR A 62 -20.44 -16.03 16.38
CA THR A 62 -20.36 -14.71 17.02
C THR A 62 -20.36 -13.58 15.98
N VAL A 63 -19.56 -13.68 14.91
CA VAL A 63 -19.51 -12.67 13.82
C VAL A 63 -20.85 -12.55 13.10
N ARG A 64 -21.52 -13.67 12.84
CA ARG A 64 -22.83 -13.68 12.17
C ARG A 64 -23.89 -13.00 13.04
N ASN A 65 -23.89 -13.29 14.33
CA ASN A 65 -24.83 -12.70 15.28
C ASN A 65 -24.59 -11.19 15.42
N GLU A 66 -23.35 -10.72 15.57
CA GLU A 66 -23.05 -9.28 15.65
C GLU A 66 -23.53 -8.48 14.42
N ARG A 67 -23.45 -9.08 13.23
CA ARG A 67 -23.94 -8.45 11.98
C ARG A 67 -25.45 -8.29 11.96
N LEU A 68 -26.18 -9.28 12.50
CA LEU A 68 -27.63 -9.27 12.59
C LEU A 68 -28.14 -8.27 13.65
N THR A 69 -27.41 -8.07 14.75
CA THR A 69 -27.79 -7.10 15.80
C THR A 69 -27.54 -5.64 15.42
N ARG A 70 -26.70 -5.37 14.43
CA ARG A 70 -26.35 -4.02 13.97
C ARG A 70 -27.22 -3.52 12.79
N GLN A 71 -28.19 -4.31 12.35
CA GLN A 71 -29.13 -3.98 11.27
C GLN A 71 -30.52 -3.68 11.84
#